data_AF-A0A2I0GT16-F1
#
_entry.id   AF-A0A2I0GT16-F1
#
_cell.length_a   1.000
_cell.length_b   1.000
_cell.length_c   1.000
_cell.angle_alpha   90.00
_cell.angle_beta   90.00
_cell.angle_gamma   90.00
#
_symmetry.space_group_name_H-M   'P 1'
#
loop_
_entity.id
_entity.type
_entity.pdbx_description
1 polymer ?
#
loop_
_entity_poly.entity_id
_entity_poly.type
_entity_poly.pdbx_seq_one_letter_code
_entity_poly.pdbx_strand_id
1 'polypeptide(L)' 'MVLANSQKDTKVILITGRPLHEPIVQYGPFIMSSHQEIMQAINDFQSGKFGKGA' A
#
# COMPACT_ATOMS: atom_id res chain seq x y z
N MET A 1 17.87 10.21 -12.62
CA MET A 1 18.18 9.87 -14.03
C MET A 1 18.27 8.35 -14.11
N VAL A 2 17.46 7.72 -14.96
CA VAL A 2 17.54 6.26 -15.20
C VAL A 2 18.30 6.06 -16.50
N LEU A 3 19.42 5.33 -16.43
CA LEU A 3 20.17 4.91 -17.60
C LEU A 3 19.90 3.42 -17.82
N ALA A 4 19.21 3.08 -18.90
CA ALA A 4 19.03 1.71 -19.34
C ALA A 4 19.96 1.48 -20.55
N ASN A 5 20.87 0.50 -20.43
CA ASN A 5 21.68 0.03 -21.54
C ASN A 5 21.34 -1.43 -21.78
N SER A 6 20.52 -1.70 -22.79
CA SER A 6 20.14 -3.06 -23.17
C SER A 6 20.37 -3.29 -24.65
N GLN A 7 20.94 -4.45 -24.98
CA GLN A 7 21.14 -4.92 -26.35
C GLN A 7 19.89 -5.61 -26.93
N LYS A 8 18.80 -5.70 -26.14
CA LYS A 8 17.51 -6.31 -26.51
C LYS A 8 16.33 -5.52 -25.93
N ASP A 9 15.14 -5.74 -26.47
CA ASP A 9 13.90 -5.09 -26.01
C ASP A 9 13.68 -5.26 -24.50
N THR A 10 13.41 -4.15 -23.82
CA THR A 10 13.26 -4.10 -22.36
C THR A 10 12.00 -3.33 -22.01
N LYS A 11 11.18 -3.90 -21.12
CA LYS A 11 10.00 -3.25 -20.55
C LYS A 11 10.32 -2.79 -19.14
N VAL A 12 10.15 -1.50 -18.88
CA VAL A 12 10.43 -0.89 -17.57
C VAL A 12 9.24 -0.04 -17.12
N ILE A 13 9.05 0.04 -15.80
CA ILE A 13 8.14 1.00 -15.17
C ILE A 13 8.97 1.81 -14.19
N LEU A 14 8.96 3.14 -14.36
CA LEU A 14 9.55 4.07 -13.41
C LEU A 14 8.43 4.71 -12.59
N ILE A 15 8.44 4.46 -11.29
CA ILE A 15 7.51 5.08 -10.33
C ILE A 15 8.32 6.01 -9.44
N THR A 16 7.84 7.24 -9.27
CA THR A 16 8.43 8.22 -8.35
C THR A 16 7.32 8.81 -7.49
N GLY A 17 7.66 9.23 -6.28
CA GLY A 17 6.71 9.83 -5.35
C GLY A 17 7.42 10.65 -4.30
N ARG A 18 6.72 11.66 -3.77
CA ARG A 18 7.19 12.39 -2.59
C ARG A 18 6.99 11.48 -1.36
N PRO A 19 7.98 11.37 -0.45
CA PRO A 19 7.77 10.65 0.80
C PRO A 19 6.61 11.26 1.59
N LEU A 20 5.74 10.40 2.12
CA LEU A 20 4.58 10.81 2.90
C LEU A 20 4.96 11.26 4.32
N HIS A 21 6.11 10.78 4.84
CA HIS A 21 6.59 11.06 6.19
C HIS A 21 5.61 10.70 7.31
N GLU A 22 4.69 9.78 7.05
CA GLU A 22 3.77 9.25 8.07
C GLU A 22 4.30 7.93 8.64
N PRO A 23 3.96 7.60 9.90
CA PRO A 23 4.23 6.28 10.45
C PRO A 23 3.58 5.19 9.60
N ILE A 24 4.28 4.08 9.40
CA ILE A 24 3.76 2.93 8.67
C ILE A 24 3.60 1.80 9.68
N VAL A 25 2.36 1.37 9.90
CA VAL A 25 2.02 0.18 10.69
C VAL A 25 1.31 -0.81 9.77
N GLN A 26 1.82 -2.03 9.69
CA GLN A 26 1.32 -3.07 8.78
C GLN A 26 0.93 -4.33 9.55
N TYR A 27 -0.26 -4.87 9.26
CA TYR A 27 -0.70 -6.17 9.72
C TYR A 27 -1.49 -6.89 8.61
N GLY A 28 -0.89 -7.94 8.03
CA GLY A 28 -1.47 -8.65 6.90
C GLY A 28 -1.77 -7.69 5.73
N PRO A 29 -3.02 -7.62 5.23
CA PRO A 29 -3.42 -6.75 4.12
C PRO A 29 -3.70 -5.29 4.56
N PHE A 30 -3.61 -4.97 5.84
CA PHE A 30 -3.94 -3.64 6.37
C PHE A 30 -2.68 -2.83 6.65
N ILE A 31 -2.64 -1.60 6.11
CA ILE A 31 -1.56 -0.63 6.28
C ILE A 31 -2.20 0.67 6.75
N MET A 32 -1.83 1.15 7.93
CA MET A 32 -2.36 2.35 8.58
C MET A 32 -1.25 3.14 9.29
N SER A 33 -1.59 4.27 9.91
CA SER A 33 -0.63 5.14 10.60
C SER A 33 -0.49 4.84 12.09
N SER A 34 -1.33 3.97 12.66
CA SER A 34 -1.26 3.54 14.06
C SER A 34 -1.76 2.11 14.32
N HIS A 35 -1.39 1.53 15.46
CA HIS A 35 -1.88 0.20 15.89
C HIS A 35 -3.39 0.20 16.16
N GLN A 36 -3.94 1.32 16.65
CA GLN A 36 -5.37 1.45 16.90
C GLN A 36 -6.18 1.36 15.59
N GLU A 37 -5.72 2.03 14.54
CA GLU A 37 -6.34 1.98 13.21
C GLU A 37 -6.26 0.57 12.58
N ILE A 38 -5.17 -0.16 12.81
CA ILE A 38 -5.06 -1.57 12.41
C ILE A 38 -6.13 -2.42 13.10
N MET A 39 -6.29 -2.30 14.42
CA MET A 39 -7.31 -3.05 15.16
C MET A 39 -8.72 -2.71 14.68
N GLN A 40 -8.96 -1.43 14.39
CA GLN A 40 -10.24 -0.98 13.83
C GLN A 40 -10.48 -1.60 12.44
N ALA A 41 -9.50 -1.58 11.54
CA ALA A 41 -9.60 -2.14 10.20
C ALA A 41 -9.87 -3.66 10.23
N ILE A 42 -9.24 -4.39 11.16
CA ILE A 42 -9.50 -5.82 11.38
C ILE A 42 -10.96 -6.03 11.83
N ASN A 43 -11.43 -5.25 12.81
CA ASN A 43 -12.81 -5.37 13.29
C ASN A 43 -13.83 -5.04 12.19
N ASP A 44 -13.57 -4.03 11.36
CA ASP A 44 -14.44 -3.64 10.26
C ASP A 44 -14.46 -4.71 9.15
N PHE A 45 -13.32 -5.34 8.87
CA PHE A 45 -13.25 -6.48 7.97
C PHE A 45 -14.02 -7.68 8.51
N GLN A 46 -13.81 -8.05 9.78
CA GLN A 46 -14.49 -9.17 10.45
C GLN A 46 -16.00 -8.95 10.54
N SER A 47 -16.45 -7.70 10.70
CA SER A 47 -17.86 -7.32 10.72
C SER A 47 -18.48 -7.16 9.32
N GLY A 48 -17.74 -7.48 8.24
CA GLY A 48 -18.24 -7.46 6.87
C GLY A 48 -18.47 -6.06 6.30
N LYS A 49 -17.90 -5.00 6.91
CA LYS A 49 -18.10 -3.62 6.46
C LYS A 49 -17.35 -3.27 5.17
N PHE A 50 -16.47 -4.16 4.68
CA PHE A 50 -15.75 -3.96 3.42
C PHE A 50 -16.51 -4.52 2.18
N GLY A 51 -17.80 -4.90 2.33
CA GLY A 51 -18.80 -5.10 1.25
C GLY A 51 -19.84 -6.21 1.57
N LYS A 52 -21.11 -6.21 1.13
CA LYS A 52 -22.00 -5.20 0.50
C LYS A 52 -22.92 -4.57 1.55
N GLY A 53 -23.03 -3.25 1.48
CA GLY A 53 -23.98 -2.40 2.21
C GLY A 53 -23.84 -0.93 1.81
N ALA A 54 -23.81 -0.66 0.51
CA ALA A 54 -24.18 0.60 -0.13
C ALA A 54 -25.19 0.28 -1.24
#